data_AF-A0A2V6FVZ3-F1
#
_entry.id   AF-A0A2V6FVZ3-F1
#
_cell.length_a   1.000
_cell.length_b   1.000
_cell.length_c   1.000
_cell.angle_alpha   90.00
_cell.angle_beta   90.00
_cell.angle_gamma   90.00
#
_symmetry.space_group_name_H-M   'P 1'
#
loop_
_entity.id
_entity.type
_entity.pdbx_description
1 polymer ?
#
loop_
_entity_poly.entity_id
_entity_poly.type
_entity_poly.pdbx_seq_one_letter_code
_entity_poly.pdbx_strand_id
1 'polypeptide(L)'
;MKPFLSIAVALALVLPLTTQAQGPPKIGTIDMQRAFKEYTKTKDAEAKINDAKNAAKKEYDDRAEAYKKALDEINTLNKQLDAPALSADAKTQKAKERDDKIANIKNMEREITEFRQTRERQLQEQAL
;
A
#
# COMPACT_ATOMS: atom_id res chain seq x y z
N MET A 1 14.38 6.80 -100.10
CA MET A 1 13.42 5.79 -99.64
C MET A 1 13.36 5.86 -98.12
N LYS A 2 12.15 5.91 -97.55
CA LYS A 2 11.83 5.97 -96.12
C LYS A 2 12.42 4.75 -95.35
N PRO A 3 12.36 4.68 -94.00
CA PRO A 3 13.07 5.51 -93.01
C PRO A 3 13.66 4.60 -91.87
N PHE A 4 13.98 5.20 -90.71
CA PHE A 4 14.34 4.57 -89.43
C PHE A 4 15.82 4.15 -89.25
N LEU A 5 16.55 4.87 -88.40
CA LEU A 5 16.65 4.51 -86.99
C LEU A 5 17.45 5.59 -86.27
N SER A 6 16.75 6.37 -85.44
CA SER A 6 17.31 7.39 -84.56
C SER A 6 18.04 6.74 -83.39
N ILE A 7 19.30 7.08 -83.16
CA ILE A 7 19.91 7.03 -81.82
C ILE A 7 20.78 8.27 -81.67
N ALA A 8 20.20 9.30 -81.05
CA ALA A 8 20.91 10.49 -80.59
C ALA A 8 21.53 10.21 -79.22
N VAL A 9 22.80 10.59 -79.06
CA VAL A 9 23.57 10.47 -77.83
C VAL A 9 23.49 11.77 -77.02
N ALA A 10 23.34 11.58 -75.70
CA ALA A 10 23.68 12.45 -74.58
C ALA A 10 22.85 13.71 -74.31
N LEU A 11 22.19 13.71 -73.14
CA LEU A 11 22.54 14.65 -72.07
C LEU A 11 22.09 14.12 -70.70
N ALA A 12 22.97 14.27 -69.72
CA ALA A 12 22.81 13.92 -68.31
C ALA A 12 21.62 14.64 -67.65
N LEU A 13 20.98 14.01 -66.64
CA LEU A 13 20.85 14.54 -65.27
C LEU A 13 19.90 13.68 -64.40
N VAL A 14 20.38 13.41 -63.18
CA VAL A 14 19.68 13.19 -61.91
C VAL A 14 18.63 12.07 -61.79
N LEU A 15 18.98 11.07 -60.98
CA LEU A 15 18.05 10.21 -60.25
C LEU A 15 17.26 11.04 -59.23
N PRO A 16 15.91 11.10 -59.27
CA PRO A 16 15.16 11.32 -58.04
C PRO A 16 14.90 9.96 -57.41
N LEU A 17 15.68 9.63 -56.38
CA LEU A 17 15.22 8.73 -55.32
C LEU A 17 13.96 9.37 -54.73
N THR A 18 12.78 8.92 -55.16
CA THR A 18 11.54 9.30 -54.49
C THR A 18 11.48 8.57 -53.16
N THR A 19 12.18 9.10 -52.15
CA THR A 19 11.80 8.86 -50.75
C THR A 19 10.45 9.51 -50.56
N GLN A 20 9.38 8.71 -50.60
CA GLN A 20 8.08 9.12 -50.08
C GLN A 20 8.27 9.38 -48.58
N ALA A 21 8.49 10.64 -48.23
CA ALA A 21 8.38 11.11 -46.87
C ALA A 21 6.91 10.94 -46.45
N GLN A 22 6.60 9.80 -45.84
CA GLN A 22 5.45 9.69 -44.95
C GLN A 22 5.69 10.78 -43.88
N GLY A 23 4.84 11.82 -43.88
CA GLY A 23 4.97 12.95 -42.96
C GLY A 23 5.14 12.48 -41.51
N PRO A 24 5.77 13.29 -40.64
CA PRO A 24 6.06 12.89 -39.28
C PRO A 24 4.78 12.35 -38.64
N PRO A 25 4.79 11.11 -38.12
CA PRO A 25 3.60 10.54 -37.53
C PRO A 25 3.15 11.49 -36.42
N LYS A 26 1.86 11.86 -36.42
CA LYS A 26 1.24 12.65 -35.34
C LYS A 26 1.14 11.78 -34.09
N ILE A 27 2.28 11.42 -33.51
CA ILE A 27 2.38 10.70 -32.25
C ILE A 27 2.79 11.75 -31.23
N GLY A 28 1.82 12.21 -30.45
CA GLY A 28 2.11 12.87 -29.19
C GLY A 28 2.49 11.80 -28.18
N THR A 29 3.73 11.81 -27.72
CA THR A 29 4.14 11.01 -26.56
C THR A 29 3.46 11.59 -25.33
N ILE A 30 2.40 10.92 -24.87
CA ILE A 30 1.81 11.20 -23.56
C ILE A 30 2.73 10.55 -22.54
N ASP A 31 3.45 11.37 -21.79
CA ASP A 31 4.12 10.93 -20.57
C ASP A 31 3.02 10.56 -19.56
N MET A 32 2.66 9.27 -19.55
CA MET A 32 1.64 8.73 -18.65
C MET A 32 2.01 9.01 -17.19
N GLN A 33 3.30 9.05 -16.86
CA GLN A 33 3.77 9.34 -15.51
C GLN A 33 3.46 10.79 -15.11
N ARG A 34 3.60 11.74 -16.04
CA ARG A 34 3.20 13.14 -15.85
C ARG A 34 1.68 13.32 -15.86
N ALA A 35 0.95 12.61 -16.72
CA ALA A 35 -0.51 12.63 -16.77
C ALA A 35 -1.13 12.09 -15.47
N PHE A 36 -0.55 11.04 -14.88
CA PHE A 36 -0.95 10.55 -13.55
C PHE A 36 -0.57 11.52 -12.43
N LYS A 37 0.53 12.25 -12.53
CA LYS A 37 1.01 13.16 -11.47
C LYS A 37 0.28 14.51 -11.42
N GLU A 38 -0.20 15.03 -12.56
CA GLU A 38 -0.94 16.29 -12.66
C GLU A 38 -2.47 16.12 -12.53
N TYR A 39 -2.98 14.89 -12.53
CA TYR A 39 -4.40 14.63 -12.31
C TYR A 39 -4.76 14.84 -10.83
N THR A 40 -5.61 15.81 -10.52
CA THR A 40 -6.00 16.20 -9.15
C THR A 40 -6.53 15.02 -8.31
N LYS A 41 -7.11 13.99 -8.96
CA LYS A 41 -7.53 12.76 -8.27
C LYS A 41 -6.37 11.95 -7.69
N THR A 42 -5.15 12.07 -8.21
CA THR A 42 -3.99 11.33 -7.68
C THR A 42 -3.53 11.91 -6.35
N LYS A 43 -3.61 13.23 -6.18
CA LYS A 43 -3.35 13.89 -4.88
C LYS A 43 -4.47 13.62 -3.88
N ASP A 44 -5.74 13.66 -4.31
CA ASP A 44 -6.86 13.31 -3.43
C ASP A 44 -6.87 11.82 -3.06
N ALA A 45 -6.47 10.94 -3.98
CA ALA A 45 -6.29 9.51 -3.72
C ALA A 45 -5.09 9.25 -2.80
N GLU A 46 -3.95 9.94 -3.00
CA GLU A 46 -2.81 9.87 -2.08
C GLU A 46 -3.18 10.38 -0.69
N ALA A 47 -3.91 11.49 -0.58
CA ALA A 47 -4.39 12.01 0.69
C ALA A 47 -5.31 11.01 1.40
N LYS A 48 -6.28 10.42 0.68
CA LYS A 48 -7.16 9.39 1.23
C LYS A 48 -6.42 8.13 1.67
N ILE A 49 -5.44 7.67 0.90
CA ILE A 49 -4.63 6.50 1.25
C ILE A 49 -3.76 6.80 2.48
N ASN A 50 -3.19 8.00 2.57
CA ASN A 50 -2.41 8.41 3.74
C ASN A 50 -3.28 8.58 4.99
N ASP A 51 -4.48 9.14 4.85
CA ASP A 51 -5.45 9.25 5.96
C ASP A 51 -5.91 7.87 6.43
N ALA A 52 -6.23 6.95 5.51
CA ALA A 52 -6.57 5.58 5.85
C ALA A 52 -5.41 4.84 6.53
N LYS A 53 -4.18 5.03 6.07
CA LYS A 53 -2.97 4.48 6.72
C LYS A 53 -2.75 5.06 8.10
N ASN A 54 -2.91 6.37 8.28
CA ASN A 54 -2.74 7.05 9.56
C ASN A 54 -3.83 6.62 10.56
N ALA A 55 -5.09 6.51 10.11
CA ALA A 55 -6.18 6.00 10.92
C ALA A 55 -5.96 4.54 11.32
N ALA A 56 -5.57 3.68 10.38
CA ALA A 56 -5.26 2.28 10.66
C ALA A 56 -4.06 2.14 11.63
N LYS A 57 -3.03 2.98 11.46
CA LYS A 57 -1.90 3.02 12.39
C LYS A 57 -2.34 3.45 13.78
N LYS A 58 -3.13 4.51 13.91
CA LYS A 58 -3.64 4.97 15.20
C LYS A 58 -4.47 3.90 15.89
N GLU A 59 -5.41 3.27 15.18
CA GLU A 59 -6.23 2.19 15.73
C GLU A 59 -5.42 0.95 16.11
N TYR A 60 -4.31 0.67 15.40
CA TYR A 60 -3.38 -0.39 15.78
C TYR A 60 -2.60 -0.02 17.04
N ASP A 61 -2.06 1.20 17.11
CA ASP A 61 -1.30 1.70 18.25
C ASP A 61 -2.17 1.74 19.51
N ASP A 62 -3.42 2.19 19.41
CA ASP A 62 -4.39 2.20 20.52
C ASP A 62 -4.65 0.77 21.07
N ARG A 63 -4.83 -0.21 20.17
CA ARG A 63 -5.01 -1.62 20.58
C ARG A 63 -3.74 -2.23 21.16
N ALA A 64 -2.58 -1.92 20.57
CA ALA A 64 -1.29 -2.39 21.05
C ALA A 64 -0.95 -1.82 22.44
N GLU A 65 -1.28 -0.55 22.69
CA GLU A 65 -1.12 0.08 24.00
C GLU A 65 -2.03 -0.57 25.04
N ALA A 66 -3.30 -0.82 24.71
CA ALA A 66 -4.22 -1.53 25.58
C ALA A 66 -3.71 -2.95 25.91
N TYR A 67 -3.21 -3.68 24.91
CA TYR A 67 -2.63 -5.01 25.09
C TYR A 67 -1.41 -4.98 26.01
N LYS A 68 -0.52 -4.00 25.82
CA LYS A 68 0.65 -3.80 26.68
C LYS A 68 0.26 -3.49 28.12
N LYS A 69 -0.72 -2.61 28.34
CA LYS A 69 -1.24 -2.30 29.68
C LYS A 69 -1.79 -3.54 30.37
N ALA A 70 -2.57 -4.36 29.66
CA ALA A 70 -3.10 -5.60 30.20
C ALA A 70 -1.96 -6.59 30.60
N LEU A 71 -0.90 -6.69 29.80
CA LEU A 71 0.28 -7.49 30.14
C LEU A 71 1.00 -6.97 31.40
N ASP A 72 1.18 -5.67 31.52
CA ASP A 72 1.82 -5.04 32.68
C ASP A 72 1.00 -5.26 33.96
N GLU A 73 -0.32 -5.24 33.87
CA GLU A 73 -1.21 -5.56 34.98
C GLU A 73 -1.09 -7.03 35.41
N ILE A 74 -1.02 -7.98 34.47
CA ILE A 74 -0.78 -9.40 34.80
C ILE A 74 0.57 -9.58 35.49
N ASN A 75 1.62 -8.93 34.98
CA ASN A 75 2.94 -8.98 35.60
C ASN A 75 2.92 -8.41 37.03
N THR A 76 2.16 -7.34 37.24
CA THR A 76 1.97 -6.74 38.57
C THR A 76 1.22 -7.69 39.50
N LEU A 77 0.16 -8.33 39.03
CA LEU A 77 -0.58 -9.34 39.79
C LEU A 77 0.29 -10.54 40.15
N ASN A 78 1.13 -11.02 39.22
CA ASN A 78 2.08 -12.11 39.49
C ASN A 78 3.07 -11.73 40.60
N LYS A 79 3.69 -10.55 40.52
CA LYS A 79 4.59 -10.05 41.57
C LYS A 79 3.90 -9.94 42.93
N GLN A 80 2.64 -9.53 42.94
CA GLN A 80 1.85 -9.45 44.15
C GLN A 80 1.53 -10.85 44.70
N LEU A 81 1.18 -11.80 43.84
CA LEU A 81 0.90 -13.20 44.21
C LEU A 81 2.13 -13.90 44.79
N ASP A 82 3.32 -13.60 44.28
CA ASP A 82 4.60 -14.11 44.79
C ASP A 82 5.02 -13.46 46.12
N ALA A 83 4.40 -12.34 46.50
CA ALA A 83 4.73 -11.69 47.76
C ALA A 83 4.31 -12.58 48.96
N PRO A 84 5.22 -12.88 49.91
CA PRO A 84 4.97 -13.81 51.01
C PRO A 84 3.96 -13.29 52.06
N ALA A 85 3.46 -12.06 51.91
CA ALA A 85 2.59 -11.39 52.87
C ALA A 85 1.08 -11.45 52.55
N LEU A 86 0.66 -12.11 51.46
CA LEU A 86 -0.76 -12.21 51.11
C LEU A 86 -1.47 -13.34 51.90
N SER A 87 -2.65 -13.02 52.44
CA SER A 87 -3.59 -14.00 53.00
C SER A 87 -4.11 -14.97 51.92
N ALA A 88 -4.62 -16.12 52.33
CA ALA A 88 -5.17 -17.13 51.41
C ALA A 88 -6.32 -16.58 50.54
N ASP A 89 -7.21 -15.76 51.11
CA ASP A 89 -8.30 -15.12 50.38
C ASP A 89 -7.76 -14.09 49.36
N ALA A 90 -6.78 -13.27 49.77
CA ALA A 90 -6.18 -12.29 48.88
C ALA A 90 -5.42 -12.93 47.72
N LYS A 91 -4.76 -14.08 47.96
CA LYS A 91 -4.13 -14.88 46.89
C LYS A 91 -5.18 -15.43 45.92
N THR A 92 -6.29 -15.96 46.43
CA THR A 92 -7.37 -16.49 45.59
C THR A 92 -8.00 -15.40 44.73
N GLN A 93 -8.29 -14.23 45.32
CA GLN A 93 -8.84 -13.07 44.60
C GLN A 93 -7.90 -12.60 43.48
N LYS A 94 -6.60 -12.43 43.78
CA LYS A 94 -5.62 -11.97 42.78
C LYS A 94 -5.32 -13.01 41.70
N ALA A 95 -5.35 -14.29 42.05
CA ALA A 95 -5.22 -15.37 41.06
C ALA A 95 -6.39 -15.34 40.08
N LYS A 96 -7.62 -15.13 40.58
CA LYS A 96 -8.80 -14.96 39.74
C LYS A 96 -8.71 -13.72 38.85
N GLU A 97 -8.34 -12.56 39.40
CA GLU A 97 -8.12 -11.34 38.60
C GLU A 97 -7.07 -11.54 37.51
N ARG A 98 -5.98 -12.25 37.82
CA ARG A 98 -4.95 -12.59 36.84
C ARG A 98 -5.52 -13.46 35.73
N ASP A 99 -6.28 -14.49 36.08
CA ASP A 99 -6.86 -15.42 35.11
C ASP A 99 -7.88 -14.72 34.21
N ASP A 100 -8.70 -13.82 34.77
CA ASP A 100 -9.62 -12.95 34.02
C ASP A 100 -8.87 -12.03 33.04
N LYS A 101 -7.75 -11.44 33.48
CA LYS A 101 -6.90 -10.63 32.59
C LYS A 101 -6.21 -11.46 31.50
N ILE A 102 -5.76 -12.68 31.81
CA ILE A 102 -5.22 -13.61 30.81
C ILE A 102 -6.27 -13.93 29.74
N ALA A 103 -7.51 -14.18 30.15
CA ALA A 103 -8.61 -14.40 29.21
C ALA A 103 -8.87 -13.15 28.35
N ASN A 104 -8.84 -11.96 28.94
CA ASN A 104 -8.98 -10.71 28.21
C ASN A 104 -7.87 -10.51 27.18
N ILE A 105 -6.60 -10.75 27.54
CA ILE A 105 -5.47 -10.64 26.61
C ILE A 105 -5.62 -11.56 25.40
N LYS A 106 -6.10 -12.79 25.59
CA LYS A 106 -6.37 -13.70 24.46
C LYS A 106 -7.43 -13.14 23.52
N ASN A 107 -8.48 -12.51 24.06
CA ASN A 107 -9.49 -11.84 23.25
C ASN A 107 -8.88 -10.64 22.50
N MET A 108 -8.06 -9.83 23.16
CA MET A 108 -7.40 -8.68 22.54
C MET A 108 -6.42 -9.10 21.44
N GLU A 109 -5.68 -10.20 21.62
CA GLU A 109 -4.79 -10.75 20.61
C GLU A 109 -5.57 -11.18 19.36
N ARG A 110 -6.72 -11.84 19.57
CA ARG A 110 -7.63 -12.18 18.49
C ARG A 110 -8.16 -10.94 17.78
N GLU A 111 -8.62 -9.93 18.52
CA GLU A 111 -9.10 -8.67 17.94
C GLU A 111 -8.02 -7.93 17.16
N ILE A 112 -6.78 -7.89 17.65
CA ILE A 112 -5.64 -7.28 16.94
C ILE A 112 -5.37 -8.03 15.63
N THR A 113 -5.45 -9.34 15.64
CA THR A 113 -5.23 -10.19 14.46
C THR A 113 -6.33 -9.98 13.42
N GLU A 114 -7.60 -10.04 13.84
CA GLU A 114 -8.76 -9.78 12.99
C GLU A 114 -8.73 -8.35 12.44
N PHE A 115 -8.32 -7.38 13.27
CA PHE A 115 -8.17 -5.99 12.87
C PHE A 115 -7.10 -5.81 11.79
N ARG A 116 -5.92 -6.41 11.98
CA ARG A 116 -4.84 -6.39 10.98
C ARG A 116 -5.31 -6.99 9.66
N GLN A 117 -5.95 -8.14 9.70
CA GLN A 117 -6.45 -8.81 8.49
C GLN A 117 -7.53 -7.97 7.79
N THR A 118 -8.44 -7.35 8.55
CA THR A 118 -9.49 -6.49 8.01
C THR A 118 -8.92 -5.22 7.40
N ARG A 119 -7.98 -4.57 8.08
CA ARG A 119 -7.33 -3.35 7.57
C ARG A 119 -6.45 -3.63 6.37
N GLU A 120 -5.74 -4.74 6.33
CA GLU A 120 -4.98 -5.14 5.14
C GLU A 120 -5.89 -5.32 3.93
N ARG A 121 -7.02 -6.01 4.09
CA ARG A 121 -8.03 -6.14 3.03
C ARG A 121 -8.58 -4.78 2.58
N GLN A 122 -8.95 -3.92 3.53
CA GLN A 122 -9.50 -2.59 3.20
C GLN A 122 -8.47 -1.69 2.50
N LEU A 123 -7.21 -1.73 2.92
CA LEU A 123 -6.13 -1.00 2.25
C LEU A 123 -5.88 -1.53 0.84
N GLN A 124 -6.00 -2.84 0.63
CA GLN A 124 -5.88 -3.46 -0.70
C GLN A 124 -7.04 -3.07 -1.61
N GLU A 125 -8.29 -3.05 -1.10
CA GLU A 125 -9.46 -2.59 -1.84
C GLU A 125 -9.41 -1.10 -2.18
N GLN A 126 -8.84 -0.27 -1.32
CA GLN A 126 -8.67 1.17 -1.58
C GLN A 126 -7.50 1.48 -2.54
N ALA A 127 -6.59 0.53 -2.73
CA ALA A 127 -5.45 0.66 -3.64
C ALA A 127 -5.74 0.15 -5.06
N LEU A 128 -6.84 -0.59 -5.24
CA LEU A 128 -7.38 -1.05 -6.54
C LEU A 128 -8.33 -0.02 -7.14
#